data_AF-A0A9N9V4P9-F1
#
_entry.id   AF-A0A9N9V4P9-F1
#
_cell.length_a   1.000
_cell.length_b   1.000
_cell.length_c   1.000
_cell.angle_alpha   90.00
_cell.angle_beta   90.00
_cell.angle_gamma   90.00
#
_symmetry.space_group_name_H-M   'P 1'
#
loop_
_entity.id
_entity.type
_entity.pdbx_description
1 polymer ?
#
loop_
_entity_poly.entity_id
_entity_poly.type
_entity_poly.pdbx_seq_one_letter_code
_entity_poly.pdbx_strand_id
1 'polypeptide(L)'
;MLKFHGRKSYNIVARSFNNQHSIQSFVLHLKPAFAPRHLCTPDTLFRNMSAQTVTAGRILISLAALTEIIGPYAADWNESHVFNPRWPPHAHFHNGQTLSMGLFTGLLTLFYLWKSSPQPPGKLGISKLDVDNYLKDIHFASVMCSIYYTTGMTGEMYPNAWAIDPEFGGKEAGRPQVYCFYALFAIIWGAYRLEQKRVFGLLELKGKAI
;
A
#
# COMPACT_ATOMS: atom_id res chain seq x y z
N MET A 1 -30.81 -38.06 -66.92
CA MET A 1 -32.23 -38.47 -66.98
C MET A 1 -32.49 -39.38 -65.78
N LEU A 2 -33.31 -38.95 -64.82
CA LEU A 2 -33.60 -39.67 -63.57
C LEU A 2 -34.27 -41.02 -63.84
N LYS A 3 -33.82 -42.08 -63.15
CA LYS A 3 -34.63 -43.29 -62.91
C LYS A 3 -34.41 -43.76 -61.47
N PHE A 4 -35.47 -43.65 -60.67
CA PHE A 4 -35.66 -44.36 -59.40
C PHE A 4 -36.13 -45.79 -59.70
N HIS A 5 -35.48 -46.78 -59.10
CA HIS A 5 -35.93 -48.14 -58.79
C HIS A 5 -35.13 -48.50 -57.52
N GLY A 6 -35.57 -49.19 -56.48
CA GLY A 6 -36.75 -50.00 -56.18
C GLY A 6 -36.31 -50.81 -54.96
N ARG A 7 -37.15 -50.89 -53.92
CA ARG A 7 -36.85 -51.69 -52.71
C ARG A 7 -36.78 -53.18 -53.07
N LYS A 8 -35.87 -53.93 -52.43
CA LYS A 8 -36.16 -55.24 -51.83
C LYS A 8 -35.02 -55.70 -50.92
N SER A 9 -35.46 -56.30 -49.82
CA SER A 9 -34.71 -56.73 -48.64
C SER A 9 -33.74 -57.89 -48.94
N TYR A 10 -32.60 -57.90 -48.24
CA TYR A 10 -31.66 -59.02 -48.21
C TYR A 10 -31.54 -59.55 -46.77
N ASN A 11 -31.78 -60.85 -46.59
CA ASN A 11 -31.22 -61.62 -45.48
C ASN A 11 -29.79 -61.99 -45.86
N ILE A 12 -28.81 -61.63 -45.04
CA ILE A 12 -27.47 -62.25 -45.06
C ILE A 12 -27.00 -62.43 -43.62
N VAL A 13 -26.70 -63.69 -43.29
CA VAL A 13 -26.00 -64.13 -42.09
C VAL A 13 -24.49 -63.95 -42.28
N ALA A 14 -23.83 -63.61 -41.17
CA ALA A 14 -22.41 -63.72 -40.85
C ALA A 14 -21.42 -62.77 -41.53
N ARG A 15 -20.78 -61.93 -40.71
CA ARG A 15 -19.35 -62.11 -40.40
C ARG A 15 -18.90 -61.32 -39.17
N SER A 16 -18.12 -62.03 -38.37
CA SER A 16 -17.23 -61.58 -37.30
C SER A 16 -16.56 -60.23 -37.59
N PHE A 17 -16.67 -59.29 -36.64
CA PHE A 17 -15.57 -58.42 -36.26
C PHE A 17 -15.57 -58.20 -34.75
N ASN A 18 -14.46 -58.66 -34.18
CA ASN A 18 -13.90 -58.31 -32.89
C ASN A 18 -14.08 -56.80 -32.61
N ASN A 19 -14.83 -56.44 -31.58
CA ASN A 19 -14.60 -55.17 -30.91
C ASN A 19 -14.94 -55.29 -29.43
N GLN A 20 -13.91 -55.04 -28.64
CA GLN A 20 -13.97 -54.72 -27.23
C GLN A 20 -14.98 -53.60 -27.02
N HIS A 21 -15.83 -53.72 -25.99
CA HIS A 21 -16.45 -52.66 -25.19
C HIS A 21 -17.73 -53.22 -24.57
N SER A 22 -17.75 -53.44 -23.25
CA SER A 22 -18.83 -53.01 -22.34
C SER A 22 -18.78 -53.71 -20.96
N ILE A 23 -17.74 -53.51 -20.14
CA ILE A 23 -17.91 -53.51 -18.67
C ILE A 23 -16.92 -52.51 -18.04
N GLN A 24 -16.91 -51.24 -18.49
CA GLN A 24 -16.22 -50.15 -17.78
C GLN A 24 -16.96 -48.81 -17.93
N SER A 25 -18.28 -48.82 -17.75
CA SER A 25 -19.09 -47.61 -17.85
C SER A 25 -20.17 -47.55 -16.76
N PHE A 26 -19.77 -47.53 -15.48
CA PHE A 26 -20.46 -46.78 -14.43
C PHE A 26 -19.58 -46.75 -13.16
N VAL A 27 -19.50 -45.61 -12.49
CA VAL A 27 -18.61 -45.26 -11.36
C VAL A 27 -17.18 -44.82 -11.75
N LEU A 28 -17.10 -43.85 -12.66
CA LEU A 28 -16.08 -42.80 -12.60
C LEU A 28 -16.70 -41.59 -11.89
N HIS A 29 -15.95 -40.99 -10.96
CA HIS A 29 -16.08 -39.62 -10.40
C HIS A 29 -16.30 -39.46 -8.88
N LEU A 30 -15.56 -40.20 -8.05
CA LEU A 30 -15.06 -39.62 -6.79
C LEU A 30 -13.65 -40.16 -6.51
N LYS A 31 -12.68 -39.74 -7.31
CA LYS A 31 -11.33 -39.59 -6.76
C LYS A 31 -11.46 -38.42 -5.78
N PRO A 32 -11.11 -38.53 -4.49
CA PRO A 32 -10.86 -37.34 -3.72
C PRO A 32 -9.73 -36.62 -4.45
N ALA A 33 -10.05 -35.49 -5.09
CA ALA A 33 -9.06 -34.54 -5.54
C ALA A 33 -8.42 -33.91 -4.30
N PHE A 34 -7.68 -34.71 -3.54
CA PHE A 34 -6.51 -34.22 -2.83
C PHE A 34 -5.47 -33.93 -3.91
N ALA A 35 -5.72 -32.88 -4.69
CA ALA A 35 -4.62 -32.11 -5.22
C ALA A 35 -3.76 -31.77 -4.00
N PRO A 36 -2.45 -32.08 -4.00
CA PRO A 36 -1.59 -31.60 -2.95
C PRO A 36 -1.83 -30.09 -2.90
N ARG A 37 -2.29 -29.60 -1.75
CA ARG A 37 -2.37 -28.18 -1.45
C ARG A 37 -0.96 -27.68 -1.72
N HIS A 38 -0.72 -27.12 -2.91
CA HIS A 38 0.61 -26.82 -3.42
C HIS A 38 1.34 -26.11 -2.30
N LEU A 39 2.32 -26.79 -1.71
CA LEU A 39 3.27 -26.17 -0.80
C LEU A 39 3.84 -25.03 -1.64
N CYS A 40 3.44 -23.81 -1.31
CA CYS A 40 3.87 -22.61 -2.00
C CYS A 40 5.39 -22.66 -1.96
N THR A 41 6.03 -22.87 -3.12
CA THR A 41 7.48 -22.96 -3.14
C THR A 41 8.05 -21.67 -2.57
N PRO A 42 9.23 -21.70 -1.91
CA PRO A 42 9.86 -20.49 -1.38
C PRO A 42 9.90 -19.33 -2.39
N ASP A 43 10.10 -19.64 -3.67
CA ASP A 43 10.04 -18.68 -4.78
C ASP A 43 8.66 -18.03 -4.98
N THR A 44 7.59 -18.80 -4.86
CA THR A 44 6.21 -18.31 -5.02
C THR A 44 5.79 -17.46 -3.83
N LEU A 45 6.19 -17.84 -2.61
CA LEU A 45 6.00 -17.02 -1.41
C LEU A 45 6.78 -15.70 -1.49
N PHE A 46 8.06 -15.77 -1.84
CA PHE A 46 8.90 -14.58 -2.04
C PHE A 46 8.29 -13.67 -3.09
N ARG A 47 7.85 -14.21 -4.23
CA ARG A 47 7.20 -13.45 -5.30
C ARG A 47 5.94 -12.73 -4.83
N ASN A 48 5.04 -13.41 -4.13
CA ASN A 48 3.79 -12.82 -3.68
C ASN A 48 4.01 -11.74 -2.61
N MET A 49 4.90 -11.98 -1.65
CA MET A 49 5.18 -11.04 -0.56
C MET A 49 5.94 -9.79 -1.04
N SER A 50 6.76 -9.94 -2.08
CA SER A 50 7.53 -8.83 -2.63
C SER A 50 6.78 -8.06 -3.73
N ALA A 51 5.76 -8.67 -4.34
CA ALA A 51 4.77 -7.98 -5.17
C ALA A 51 3.74 -7.19 -4.34
N GLN A 52 3.68 -7.40 -3.02
CA GLN A 52 2.71 -6.73 -2.17
C GLN A 52 3.04 -5.23 -2.07
N THR A 53 2.21 -4.42 -2.72
CA THR A 53 2.31 -2.95 -2.71
C THR A 53 1.64 -2.32 -1.50
N VAL A 54 0.68 -3.01 -0.87
CA VAL A 54 -0.04 -2.56 0.32
C VAL A 54 0.51 -3.27 1.55
N THR A 55 1.27 -2.54 2.36
CA THR A 55 1.98 -3.06 3.54
C THR A 55 1.64 -2.21 4.76
N ALA A 56 1.81 -2.76 5.95
CA ALA A 56 1.51 -2.03 7.19
C ALA A 56 2.30 -0.72 7.30
N GLY A 57 3.59 -0.70 6.94
CA GLY A 57 4.39 0.51 6.98
C GLY A 57 3.90 1.58 6.00
N ARG A 58 3.49 1.18 4.80
CA ARG A 58 2.88 2.11 3.82
C ARG A 58 1.55 2.68 4.30
N ILE A 59 0.71 1.85 4.90
CA ILE A 59 -0.57 2.31 5.44
C ILE A 59 -0.32 3.35 6.54
N LEU A 60 0.58 3.06 7.47
CA LEU A 60 0.90 3.98 8.57
C LEU A 60 1.47 5.32 8.08
N ILE A 61 2.42 5.30 7.13
CA ILE A 61 2.95 6.55 6.54
C ILE A 61 1.88 7.28 5.73
N SER A 62 0.99 6.56 5.04
CA SER A 62 -0.12 7.19 4.30
C SER A 62 -1.10 7.88 5.25
N LEU A 63 -1.43 7.25 6.38
CA LEU A 63 -2.31 7.85 7.38
C LEU A 63 -1.66 9.10 8.02
N ALA A 64 -0.35 9.08 8.27
CA ALA A 64 0.38 10.27 8.71
C ALA A 64 0.30 11.37 7.64
N ALA A 65 0.64 11.08 6.38
CA ALA A 65 0.56 12.05 5.29
C ALA A 65 -0.86 12.62 5.08
N LEU A 66 -1.91 11.81 5.24
CA LEU A 66 -3.30 12.30 5.18
C LEU A 66 -3.64 13.19 6.36
N THR A 67 -3.15 12.86 7.56
CA THR A 67 -3.32 13.70 8.75
C THR A 67 -2.62 15.05 8.56
N GLU A 68 -1.47 15.06 7.90
CA GLU A 68 -0.73 16.27 7.52
C GLU A 68 -1.45 17.12 6.46
N ILE A 69 -2.11 16.48 5.48
CA ILE A 69 -2.87 17.19 4.44
C ILE A 69 -4.16 17.80 5.03
N ILE A 70 -4.85 17.06 5.90
CA ILE A 70 -6.21 17.41 6.34
C ILE A 70 -6.19 18.14 7.69
N GLY A 71 -5.37 17.68 8.63
CA GLY A 71 -5.32 18.16 10.01
C GLY A 71 -5.12 19.67 10.12
N PRO A 72 -4.17 20.30 9.41
CA PRO A 72 -3.93 21.74 9.49
C PRO A 72 -5.13 22.55 8.99
N TYR A 73 -5.75 22.13 7.87
CA TYR A 73 -6.96 22.78 7.39
C TYR A 73 -8.13 22.60 8.36
N ALA A 74 -8.27 21.42 8.97
CA ALA A 74 -9.31 21.19 9.97
C ALA A 74 -9.10 22.05 11.24
N ALA A 75 -7.86 22.30 11.63
CA ALA A 75 -7.51 23.08 12.82
C ALA A 75 -7.55 24.60 12.59
N ASP A 76 -7.17 25.06 11.39
CA ASP A 76 -6.87 26.48 11.18
C ASP A 76 -7.86 27.17 10.23
N TRP A 77 -8.73 26.43 9.53
CA TRP A 77 -9.73 27.00 8.62
C TRP A 77 -10.99 27.49 9.36
N ASN A 78 -10.83 28.48 10.24
CA ASN A 78 -11.91 29.02 11.07
C ASN A 78 -11.61 30.45 11.58
N GLU A 79 -12.57 31.02 12.32
CA GLU A 79 -12.56 32.39 12.87
C GLU A 79 -11.47 32.66 13.91
N SER A 80 -10.90 31.61 14.53
CA SER A 80 -9.78 31.79 15.45
C SER A 80 -8.42 31.90 14.73
N HIS A 81 -8.34 31.46 13.48
CA HIS A 81 -7.10 31.34 12.71
C HIS A 81 -7.19 32.07 11.35
N VAL A 82 -7.41 31.36 10.23
CA VAL A 82 -7.37 31.94 8.87
C VAL A 82 -8.28 33.15 8.70
N PHE A 83 -9.43 33.18 9.39
CA PHE A 83 -10.39 34.29 9.32
C PHE A 83 -10.32 35.27 10.51
N ASN A 84 -9.34 35.12 11.40
CA ASN A 84 -9.24 35.95 12.61
C ASN A 84 -8.98 37.42 12.26
N PRO A 85 -9.91 38.35 12.53
CA PRO A 85 -9.76 39.76 12.15
C PRO A 85 -8.69 40.51 12.96
N ARG A 86 -8.16 39.92 14.04
CA ARG A 86 -7.15 40.53 14.91
C ARG A 86 -5.72 40.18 14.48
N TRP A 87 -5.55 39.15 13.66
CA TRP A 87 -4.23 38.78 13.17
C TRP A 87 -3.75 39.81 12.13
N PRO A 88 -2.47 40.25 12.20
CA PRO A 88 -1.93 41.09 11.15
C PRO A 88 -1.83 40.32 9.83
N PRO A 89 -1.83 40.98 8.66
CA PRO A 89 -1.74 40.31 7.36
C PRO A 89 -0.60 39.28 7.25
N HIS A 90 0.53 39.55 7.92
CA HIS A 90 1.69 38.65 7.91
C HIS A 90 1.46 37.34 8.69
N ALA A 91 0.63 37.35 9.74
CA ALA A 91 0.28 36.13 10.46
C ALA A 91 -0.62 35.22 9.60
N HIS A 92 -1.56 35.79 8.85
CA HIS A 92 -2.34 35.04 7.86
C HIS A 92 -1.44 34.42 6.77
N PHE A 93 -0.42 35.16 6.31
CA PHE A 93 0.56 34.63 5.36
C PHE A 93 1.29 33.40 5.92
N HIS A 94 1.81 33.49 7.15
CA HIS A 94 2.51 32.35 7.77
C HIS A 94 1.60 31.16 8.07
N ASN A 95 0.33 31.39 8.44
CA ASN A 95 -0.64 30.31 8.55
C ASN A 95 -0.91 29.66 7.19
N GLY A 96 -1.21 30.44 6.15
CA GLY A 96 -1.38 29.92 4.79
C GLY A 96 -0.15 29.17 4.28
N GLN A 97 1.06 29.61 4.67
CA GLN A 97 2.31 28.90 4.41
C GLN A 97 2.35 27.55 5.11
N THR A 98 1.95 27.45 6.38
CA THR A 98 1.88 26.18 7.13
C THR A 98 0.85 25.22 6.54
N LEU A 99 -0.34 25.72 6.18
CA LEU A 99 -1.38 24.94 5.49
C LEU A 99 -0.86 24.36 4.18
N SER A 100 -0.23 25.21 3.37
CA SER A 100 0.34 24.80 2.08
C SER A 100 1.49 23.82 2.26
N MET A 101 2.35 24.02 3.27
CA MET A 101 3.43 23.10 3.59
C MET A 101 2.88 21.70 3.82
N GLY A 102 1.92 21.52 4.74
CA GLY A 102 1.34 20.21 5.04
C GLY A 102 0.68 19.54 3.82
N LEU A 103 -0.03 20.33 2.99
CA LEU A 103 -0.58 19.82 1.74
C LEU A 103 0.52 19.29 0.80
N PHE A 104 1.55 20.08 0.53
CA PHE A 104 2.57 19.71 -0.46
C PHE A 104 3.52 18.61 0.05
N THR A 105 3.96 18.65 1.31
CA THR A 105 4.82 17.59 1.87
C THR A 105 4.05 16.28 2.07
N GLY A 106 2.77 16.33 2.42
CA GLY A 106 1.91 15.14 2.45
C GLY A 106 1.66 14.53 1.07
N LEU A 107 1.35 15.34 0.04
CA LEU A 107 1.19 14.85 -1.34
C LEU A 107 2.49 14.25 -1.88
N LEU A 108 3.63 14.88 -1.61
CA LEU A 108 4.94 14.37 -2.02
C LEU A 108 5.28 13.05 -1.32
N THR A 109 4.95 12.95 -0.03
CA THR A 109 5.06 11.71 0.73
C THR A 109 4.26 10.60 0.08
N LEU A 110 2.98 10.81 -0.20
CA LEU A 110 2.12 9.82 -0.85
C LEU A 110 2.66 9.42 -2.23
N PHE A 111 3.11 10.39 -3.03
CA PHE A 111 3.69 10.11 -4.35
C PHE A 111 4.92 9.19 -4.27
N TYR A 112 5.91 9.53 -3.44
CA TYR A 112 7.13 8.71 -3.32
C TYR A 112 6.87 7.37 -2.62
N LEU A 113 5.93 7.33 -1.68
CA LEU A 113 5.57 6.11 -0.97
C LEU A 113 4.93 5.07 -1.90
N TRP A 114 4.08 5.52 -2.83
CA TRP A 114 3.28 4.65 -3.69
C TRP A 114 3.82 4.44 -5.10
N LYS A 115 4.69 5.33 -5.62
CA LYS A 115 5.30 5.13 -6.96
C LYS A 115 6.23 3.90 -7.02
N SER A 116 6.79 3.50 -5.88
CA SER A 116 7.89 2.54 -5.85
C SER A 116 7.39 1.15 -5.48
N SER A 117 7.19 0.25 -6.42
CA SER A 117 6.96 -1.17 -6.07
C SER A 117 8.28 -1.94 -6.09
N PRO A 118 8.56 -2.86 -5.13
CA PRO A 118 9.71 -3.76 -5.24
C PRO A 118 9.66 -4.66 -6.48
N GLN A 119 8.48 -4.78 -7.10
CA GLN A 119 8.29 -5.42 -8.40
C GLN A 119 7.53 -4.49 -9.36
N PRO A 120 8.10 -4.18 -10.54
CA PRO A 120 7.31 -3.70 -11.67
C PRO A 120 6.28 -4.78 -12.06
N PRO A 121 5.04 -4.40 -12.44
CA PRO A 121 4.08 -5.36 -12.97
C PRO A 121 4.71 -6.14 -14.15
N GLY A 122 4.83 -7.45 -14.02
CA GLY A 122 5.25 -8.34 -15.11
C GLY A 122 6.73 -8.71 -15.23
N LYS A 123 7.64 -8.22 -14.36
CA LYS A 123 9.06 -8.68 -14.37
C LYS A 123 9.30 -9.85 -13.42
N LEU A 124 9.96 -10.89 -13.93
CA LEU A 124 10.41 -12.05 -13.15
C LEU A 124 11.77 -11.71 -12.52
N GLY A 125 11.77 -11.49 -11.20
CA GLY A 125 13.00 -11.31 -10.41
C GLY A 125 13.19 -9.90 -9.86
N ILE A 126 13.47 -9.83 -8.56
CA ILE A 126 13.86 -8.60 -7.87
C ILE A 126 15.38 -8.48 -7.91
N SER A 127 15.87 -7.37 -8.50
CA SER A 127 17.28 -7.02 -8.44
C SER A 127 17.61 -6.26 -7.15
N LYS A 128 18.88 -6.29 -6.74
CA LYS A 128 19.36 -5.47 -5.62
C LYS A 128 19.09 -3.98 -5.85
N LEU A 129 19.23 -3.52 -7.10
CA LEU A 129 18.96 -2.15 -7.50
C LEU A 129 17.49 -1.76 -7.29
N ASP A 130 16.54 -2.66 -7.56
CA ASP A 130 15.11 -2.41 -7.32
C ASP A 130 14.81 -2.22 -5.83
N VAL A 131 15.44 -3.03 -4.98
CA VAL A 131 15.33 -2.92 -3.52
C VAL A 131 15.95 -1.62 -3.01
N ASP A 132 17.14 -1.26 -3.49
CA ASP A 132 17.81 -0.03 -3.08
C ASP A 132 16.99 1.21 -3.46
N ASN A 133 16.41 1.23 -4.66
CA ASN A 133 15.53 2.31 -5.10
C ASN A 133 14.25 2.39 -4.27
N TYR A 134 13.62 1.24 -4.01
CA TYR A 134 12.45 1.16 -3.13
C TYR A 134 12.74 1.74 -1.73
N LEU A 135 13.84 1.34 -1.10
CA LEU A 135 14.20 1.80 0.24
C LEU A 135 14.53 3.30 0.27
N LYS A 136 15.19 3.82 -0.77
CA LYS A 136 15.45 5.26 -0.93
C LYS A 136 14.16 6.06 -1.05
N ASP A 137 13.21 5.57 -1.84
CA ASP A 137 11.93 6.27 -2.04
C ASP A 137 11.09 6.30 -0.76
N ILE A 138 10.99 5.19 -0.01
CA ILE A 138 10.28 5.19 1.27
C ILE A 138 11.02 6.02 2.32
N HIS A 139 12.35 6.00 2.33
CA HIS A 139 13.12 6.87 3.22
C HIS A 139 12.85 8.34 2.91
N PHE A 140 12.88 8.72 1.63
CA PHE A 140 12.56 10.07 1.18
C PHE A 140 11.13 10.49 1.57
N ALA A 141 10.14 9.61 1.35
CA ALA A 141 8.76 9.86 1.78
C ALA A 141 8.67 10.05 3.31
N SER A 142 9.37 9.22 4.09
CA SER A 142 9.39 9.31 5.55
C SER A 142 10.02 10.62 6.03
N VAL A 143 11.13 11.04 5.40
CA VAL A 143 11.77 12.33 5.67
C VAL A 143 10.81 13.47 5.35
N MET A 144 10.21 13.49 4.15
CA MET A 144 9.28 14.54 3.74
C MET A 144 8.10 14.70 4.69
N CYS A 145 7.46 13.60 5.09
CA CYS A 145 6.37 13.61 6.07
C CYS A 145 6.84 14.09 7.44
N SER A 146 8.04 13.67 7.87
CA SER A 146 8.59 14.06 9.17
C SER A 146 8.96 15.54 9.27
N ILE A 147 9.21 16.23 8.15
CA ILE A 147 9.55 17.67 8.15
C ILE A 147 8.40 18.46 8.76
N TYR A 148 7.16 18.22 8.36
CA TYR A 148 6.00 18.94 8.87
C TYR A 148 5.82 18.78 10.38
N TYR A 149 5.91 17.54 10.89
CA TYR A 149 5.80 17.29 12.32
C TYR A 149 6.99 17.86 13.10
N THR A 150 8.19 17.83 12.52
CA THR A 150 9.39 18.40 13.16
C THR A 150 9.28 19.92 13.26
N THR A 151 8.84 20.60 12.21
CA THR A 151 8.64 22.05 12.27
C THR A 151 7.55 22.41 13.28
N GLY A 152 6.46 21.64 13.36
CA GLY A 152 5.44 21.79 14.41
C GLY A 152 5.99 21.64 15.83
N MET A 153 6.80 20.60 16.10
CA MET A 153 7.46 20.41 17.40
C MET A 153 8.41 21.56 17.78
N THR A 154 9.12 22.11 16.79
CA THR A 154 10.11 23.18 17.02
C THR A 154 9.51 24.58 16.99
N GLY A 155 8.35 24.80 16.35
CA GLY A 155 7.70 26.11 16.25
C GLY A 155 7.38 26.70 17.63
N GLU A 156 7.02 25.82 18.53
CA GLU A 156 6.77 26.07 19.94
C GLU A 156 8.03 26.48 20.76
N MET A 157 9.24 26.32 20.22
CA MET A 157 10.49 26.68 20.90
C MET A 157 10.89 28.15 20.67
N TYR A 158 10.25 28.83 19.72
CA TYR A 158 10.55 30.22 19.43
C TYR A 158 9.91 31.16 20.48
N PRO A 159 10.57 32.28 20.82
CA PRO A 159 10.02 33.25 21.78
C PRO A 159 8.63 33.74 21.35
N ASN A 160 7.66 33.66 22.27
CA ASN A 160 6.27 34.07 22.08
C ASN A 160 5.44 33.27 21.05
N ALA A 161 5.91 32.08 20.62
CA ALA A 161 5.18 31.19 19.71
C ALA A 161 4.41 30.10 20.48
N TRP A 162 3.36 30.50 21.20
CA TRP A 162 2.50 29.55 21.92
C TRP A 162 1.56 28.83 20.97
N ALA A 163 1.23 27.57 21.27
CA ALA A 163 0.33 26.74 20.46
C ALA A 163 -1.13 27.21 20.49
N ILE A 164 -1.47 28.04 21.47
CA ILE A 164 -2.82 28.50 21.76
C ILE A 164 -2.74 29.99 22.11
N ASP A 165 -3.61 30.80 21.51
CA ASP A 165 -3.67 32.23 21.80
C ASP A 165 -4.13 32.49 23.25
N PRO A 166 -3.72 33.62 23.87
CA PRO A 166 -4.08 33.94 25.26
C PRO A 166 -5.59 33.89 25.55
N GLU A 167 -6.44 34.30 24.62
CA GLU A 167 -7.91 34.27 24.81
C GLU A 167 -8.51 32.85 24.88
N PHE A 168 -7.79 31.83 24.40
CA PHE A 168 -8.21 30.42 24.45
C PHE A 168 -7.51 29.66 25.58
N GLY A 169 -6.98 30.38 26.58
CA GLY A 169 -6.27 29.83 27.74
C GLY A 169 -4.75 29.86 27.62
N GLY A 170 -4.20 30.25 26.46
CA GLY A 170 -2.78 30.48 26.26
C GLY A 170 -1.89 29.37 26.82
N LYS A 171 -0.96 29.74 27.70
CA LYS A 171 -0.04 28.81 28.36
C LYS A 171 -0.73 27.79 29.27
N GLU A 172 -1.83 28.18 29.90
CA GLU A 172 -2.57 27.34 30.86
C GLU A 172 -3.37 26.23 30.17
N ALA A 173 -3.75 26.43 28.90
CA ALA A 173 -4.39 25.41 28.07
C ALA A 173 -3.45 24.27 27.65
N GLY A 174 -2.14 24.41 27.93
CA GLY A 174 -1.12 23.42 27.60
C GLY A 174 -0.76 23.40 26.12
N ARG A 175 -0.25 22.25 25.64
CA ARG A 175 0.32 22.09 24.29
C ARG A 175 -0.20 20.81 23.62
N PRO A 176 -1.51 20.67 23.41
CA PRO A 176 -2.09 19.40 22.93
C PRO A 176 -1.57 18.98 21.55
N GLN A 177 -1.26 19.95 20.68
CA GLN A 177 -0.77 19.72 19.32
C GLN A 177 0.61 19.03 19.30
N VAL A 178 1.51 19.40 20.23
CA VAL A 178 2.87 18.85 20.28
C VAL A 178 2.86 17.33 20.48
N TYR A 179 1.95 16.80 21.30
CA TYR A 179 1.84 15.37 21.54
C TYR A 179 1.43 14.60 20.28
N CYS A 180 0.54 15.19 19.47
CA CYS A 180 0.15 14.65 18.18
C CYS A 180 1.36 14.59 17.24
N PHE A 181 2.16 15.66 17.18
CA PHE A 181 3.36 15.71 16.36
C PHE A 181 4.40 14.66 16.76
N TYR A 182 4.68 14.50 18.06
CA TYR A 182 5.58 13.45 18.55
C TYR A 182 5.07 12.04 18.21
N ALA A 183 3.78 11.78 18.40
CA ALA A 183 3.18 10.49 18.11
C ALA A 183 3.27 10.14 16.61
N LEU A 184 2.92 11.07 15.73
CA LEU A 184 2.97 10.87 14.28
C LEU A 184 4.41 10.73 13.78
N PHE A 185 5.34 11.52 14.32
CA PHE A 185 6.76 11.36 14.04
C PHE A 185 7.25 9.94 14.40
N ALA A 186 6.90 9.44 15.59
CA ALA A 186 7.26 8.09 16.01
C ALA A 186 6.62 7.01 15.11
N ILE A 187 5.36 7.20 14.70
CA ILE A 187 4.67 6.30 13.77
C ILE A 187 5.38 6.23 12.41
N ILE A 188 5.76 7.37 11.83
CA ILE A 188 6.45 7.44 10.53
C ILE A 188 7.75 6.63 10.57
N TRP A 189 8.60 6.89 11.57
CA TRP A 189 9.89 6.20 11.67
C TRP A 189 9.74 4.73 12.06
N GLY A 190 8.77 4.39 12.91
CA GLY A 190 8.41 3.00 13.21
C GLY A 190 7.97 2.25 11.94
N ALA A 191 7.10 2.87 11.14
CA ALA A 191 6.63 2.33 9.87
C ALA A 191 7.75 2.15 8.84
N TYR A 192 8.69 3.11 8.76
CA TYR A 192 9.89 2.96 7.94
C TYR A 192 10.73 1.74 8.36
N ARG A 193 10.96 1.56 9.67
CA ARG A 193 11.68 0.39 10.19
C ARG A 193 10.95 -0.93 9.88
N LEU A 194 9.62 -0.93 9.91
CA LEU A 194 8.83 -2.11 9.51
C LEU A 194 9.05 -2.47 8.04
N GLU A 195 9.07 -1.49 7.13
CA GLU A 195 9.36 -1.74 5.72
C GLU A 195 10.78 -2.23 5.48
N GLN A 196 11.77 -1.66 6.17
CA GLN A 196 13.15 -2.14 6.11
C GLN A 196 13.22 -3.63 6.52
N LYS A 197 12.65 -3.99 7.68
CA LYS A 197 12.65 -5.38 8.17
C LYS A 197 11.95 -6.33 7.19
N ARG A 198 10.81 -5.91 6.62
CA ARG A 198 10.06 -6.70 5.63
C ARG A 198 10.93 -7.01 4.41
N VAL A 199 11.58 -5.99 3.86
CA VAL A 199 12.38 -6.12 2.63
C VAL A 199 13.64 -6.95 2.86
N PHE A 200 14.35 -6.72 3.98
CA PHE A 200 15.53 -7.52 4.31
C PHE A 200 15.17 -8.98 4.59
N GLY A 201 14.07 -9.25 5.31
CA GLY A 201 13.59 -10.62 5.54
C GLY A 201 13.26 -11.34 4.22
N LEU A 202 12.73 -10.64 3.23
CA LEU A 202 12.52 -11.20 1.89
C LEU A 202 13.85 -11.59 1.23
N LEU A 203 14.86 -10.72 1.28
CA LEU A 203 16.17 -11.01 0.70
C LEU A 203 16.85 -12.22 1.34
N GLU A 204 16.76 -12.36 2.67
CA GLU A 204 17.29 -13.52 3.39
C GLU A 204 16.60 -14.83 2.97
N LEU A 205 15.27 -14.81 2.82
CA LEU A 205 14.52 -15.98 2.34
C LEU A 205 14.96 -16.40 0.93
N LYS A 206 15.20 -15.43 0.04
CA LYS A 206 15.71 -15.70 -1.30
C LYS A 206 17.11 -16.30 -1.29
N GLY A 207 18.00 -15.79 -0.43
CA GLY A 207 19.38 -16.28 -0.30
C GLY A 207 19.48 -17.70 0.28
N LYS A 208 18.51 -18.13 1.08
CA LYS A 208 18.41 -19.51 1.61
C LYS A 208 17.76 -20.50 0.64
N ALA A 209 17.18 -20.02 -0.46
CA ALA A 209 16.47 -20.84 -1.44
C ALA A 209 17.34 -21.26 -2.65
N ILE A 210 18.62 -20.87 -2.66
CA ILE A 210 19.63 -21.22 -3.67
C ILE A 210 20.56 -22.28 -3.08
#